data_AF-A0A957FIG8-F1
#
_entry.id   AF-A0A957FIG8-F1
#
_cell.length_a   1.000
_cell.length_b   1.000
_cell.length_c   1.000
_cell.angle_alpha   90.00
_cell.angle_beta   90.00
_cell.angle_gamma   90.00
#
_symmetry.space_group_name_H-M   'P 1'
#
loop_
_entity.id
_entity.type
_entity.pdbx_description
1 polymer ?
#
loop_
_entity_poly.entity_id
_entity_poly.type
_entity_poly.pdbx_seq_one_letter_code
_entity_poly.pdbx_strand_id
1 'polypeptide(L)'
;MFEVGGQYANRKGSYTVLSLSSDKMTVRYEDGSEAELRIAIQERIWENIKADVESSNAIRDRRAASNVQHFIKAVGAITDENLTPTIIRALATPSSKAAPPINIGDRFIYYSVKSKSFFAVATVTDDPQEMAAKDFVELEFDDDRVNVFPIDIDAFAVNHQQAVWLDSVELESQPKFKTMLDDPETYLPISEDDFELLAEALTEYVEDSVELEDEDDLDLDDDEELSDDLDDDLDL
;
A
#
# COMPACT_ATOMS: atom_id res chain seq x y z
N MET A 1 21.86 6.77 6.40
CA MET A 1 22.88 7.62 5.75
C MET A 1 24.03 6.79 5.19
N PHE A 2 24.19 6.84 3.88
CA PHE A 2 25.25 6.14 3.13
C PHE A 2 26.52 7.00 2.98
N GLU A 3 27.66 6.33 2.84
CA GLU A 3 28.97 6.97 2.65
C GLU A 3 29.71 6.37 1.45
N VAL A 4 30.39 7.21 0.67
CA VAL A 4 31.25 6.74 -0.44
C VAL A 4 32.38 5.87 0.10
N GLY A 5 32.54 4.68 -0.47
CA GLY A 5 33.46 3.65 0.00
C GLY A 5 32.91 2.77 1.12
N GLY A 6 31.73 3.08 1.66
CA GLY A 6 31.04 2.25 2.65
C GLY A 6 30.50 0.97 2.02
N GLN A 7 30.49 -0.09 2.83
CA GLN A 7 29.94 -1.40 2.47
C GLN A 7 28.56 -1.58 3.10
N TYR A 8 27.59 -1.93 2.28
CA TYR A 8 26.20 -2.13 2.66
C TYR A 8 25.69 -3.41 2.00
N ALA A 9 24.51 -3.85 2.39
CA ALA A 9 23.86 -4.99 1.77
C ALA A 9 22.43 -4.61 1.41
N ASN A 10 22.00 -5.05 0.24
CA ASN A 10 20.59 -5.15 -0.13
C ASN A 10 20.31 -6.61 -0.51
N ARG A 11 19.09 -6.89 -0.97
CA ARG A 11 18.66 -8.25 -1.31
C ARG A 11 19.38 -8.87 -2.52
N LYS A 12 20.05 -8.05 -3.34
CA LYS A 12 20.91 -8.51 -4.44
C LYS A 12 22.30 -8.94 -3.96
N GLY A 13 22.72 -8.46 -2.79
CA GLY A 13 23.97 -8.85 -2.14
C GLY A 13 24.70 -7.65 -1.54
N SER A 14 25.90 -7.92 -1.05
CA SER A 14 26.80 -6.88 -0.55
C SER A 14 27.24 -5.97 -1.70
N TYR A 15 27.26 -4.67 -1.44
CA TYR A 15 27.74 -3.67 -2.38
C TYR A 15 28.58 -2.59 -1.69
N THR A 16 29.44 -1.96 -2.46
CA THR A 16 30.24 -0.79 -2.06
C THR A 16 29.74 0.44 -2.80
N VAL A 17 29.48 1.52 -2.06
CA VAL A 17 29.09 2.80 -2.67
C VAL A 17 30.31 3.44 -3.36
N LEU A 18 30.21 3.71 -4.65
CA LEU A 18 31.26 4.33 -5.46
C LEU A 18 31.12 5.85 -5.54
N SER A 19 29.89 6.35 -5.57
CA SER A 19 29.58 7.79 -5.61
C SER A 19 28.19 8.07 -5.06
N LEU A 20 28.01 9.29 -4.58
CA LEU A 20 26.73 9.83 -4.11
C LEU A 20 26.41 11.10 -4.91
N SER A 21 25.20 11.19 -5.42
CA SER A 21 24.56 12.41 -5.93
C SER A 21 23.36 12.77 -5.05
N SER A 22 22.66 13.87 -5.35
CA SER A 22 21.56 14.40 -4.51
C SER A 22 20.48 13.38 -4.19
N ASP A 23 20.09 12.54 -5.15
CA ASP A 23 18.97 11.60 -5.06
C ASP A 23 19.38 10.14 -5.34
N LYS A 24 20.62 9.92 -5.80
CA LYS A 24 21.09 8.62 -6.28
C LYS A 24 22.49 8.29 -5.81
N MET A 25 22.83 7.01 -5.87
CA MET A 25 24.15 6.50 -5.59
C MET A 25 24.56 5.46 -6.63
N THR A 26 25.83 5.47 -7.03
CA THR A 26 26.39 4.40 -7.84
C THR A 26 27.05 3.40 -6.92
N VAL A 27 26.75 2.12 -7.08
CA VAL A 27 27.28 1.04 -6.24
C VAL A 27 27.94 -0.02 -7.09
N ARG A 28 28.87 -0.77 -6.50
CA ARG A 28 29.49 -1.97 -7.08
C ARG A 28 29.23 -3.18 -6.20
N TYR A 29 28.69 -4.23 -6.79
CA TYR A 29 28.46 -5.52 -6.14
C TYR A 29 29.72 -6.38 -6.12
N GLU A 30 29.74 -7.42 -5.28
CA GLU A 30 30.88 -8.37 -5.19
C GLU A 30 31.17 -9.11 -6.50
N ASP A 31 30.17 -9.31 -7.35
CA ASP A 31 30.33 -9.89 -8.70
C ASP A 31 30.98 -8.92 -9.71
N GLY A 32 31.28 -7.69 -9.28
CA GLY A 32 31.87 -6.63 -10.09
C GLY A 32 30.85 -5.83 -10.90
N SER A 33 29.55 -6.14 -10.82
CA SER A 33 28.51 -5.36 -11.49
C SER A 33 28.29 -4.02 -10.81
N GLU A 34 27.96 -2.99 -11.60
CA GLU A 34 27.67 -1.64 -11.12
C GLU A 34 26.22 -1.29 -11.39
N ALA A 35 25.59 -0.56 -10.47
CA ALA A 35 24.22 -0.08 -10.60
C ALA A 35 24.06 1.33 -10.03
N GLU A 36 23.13 2.08 -10.61
CA GLU A 36 22.66 3.35 -10.06
C GLU A 36 21.37 3.09 -9.28
N LEU A 37 21.35 3.48 -8.00
CA LEU A 37 20.27 3.23 -7.06
C LEU A 37 19.81 4.56 -6.45
N ARG A 38 18.52 4.68 -6.11
CA ARG A 38 18.03 5.87 -5.38
C ARG A 38 18.41 5.79 -3.90
N ILE A 39 18.90 6.88 -3.33
CA ILE A 39 19.34 6.91 -1.92
C ILE A 39 18.17 6.62 -0.98
N ALA A 40 17.03 7.29 -1.17
CA ALA A 40 15.84 7.11 -0.33
C ALA A 40 15.36 5.66 -0.25
N ILE A 41 15.38 4.95 -1.40
CA ILE A 41 14.98 3.54 -1.46
C ILE A 41 15.96 2.65 -0.67
N GLN A 42 17.25 2.90 -0.81
CA GLN A 42 18.26 2.09 -0.15
C GLN A 42 18.30 2.38 1.35
N GLU A 43 17.98 3.59 1.80
CA GLU A 43 17.89 3.91 3.23
C GLU A 43 16.77 3.09 3.87
N ARG A 44 15.59 3.05 3.23
CA ARG A 44 14.46 2.22 3.66
C ARG A 44 14.80 0.73 3.68
N ILE A 45 15.42 0.20 2.62
CA ILE A 45 15.86 -1.21 2.57
C ILE A 45 16.81 -1.53 3.73
N TRP A 46 17.73 -0.62 4.02
CA TRP A 46 18.74 -0.84 5.05
C TRP A 46 18.17 -0.74 6.45
N GLU A 47 17.19 0.14 6.67
CA GLU A 47 16.40 0.22 7.90
C GLU A 47 15.60 -1.06 8.13
N ASN A 48 14.96 -1.59 7.09
CA ASN A 48 14.20 -2.85 7.17
C ASN A 48 15.10 -4.06 7.47
N ILE A 49 16.27 -4.18 6.81
CA ILE A 49 17.25 -5.23 7.13
C ILE A 49 17.71 -5.12 8.59
N LYS A 50 17.88 -3.91 9.10
CA LYS A 50 18.32 -3.68 10.48
C LYS A 50 17.23 -4.06 11.48
N ALA A 51 15.96 -3.75 11.20
CA ALA A 51 14.80 -4.15 12.00
C ALA A 51 14.58 -5.67 12.03
N ASP A 52 14.82 -6.36 10.90
CA ASP A 52 14.76 -7.82 10.80
C ASP A 52 15.86 -8.52 11.61
N VAL A 53 17.06 -7.95 11.64
CA VAL A 53 18.18 -8.47 12.45
C VAL A 53 17.88 -8.37 13.96
N GLU A 54 17.09 -7.38 14.39
CA GLU A 54 16.66 -7.24 15.79
C GLU A 54 15.47 -8.14 16.16
N SER A 55 14.69 -8.61 15.18
CA SER A 55 13.47 -9.42 15.37
C SER A 55 13.67 -10.95 15.23
N SER A 56 14.92 -11.41 15.27
CA SER A 56 15.36 -12.77 14.90
C SER A 56 14.96 -13.93 15.85
N ASN A 57 13.84 -13.83 16.58
CA ASN A 57 13.28 -14.95 17.36
C ASN A 57 11.88 -15.41 16.92
N ALA A 58 11.16 -14.68 16.04
CA ALA A 58 9.81 -15.07 15.59
C ALA A 58 9.76 -15.78 14.21
N ILE A 59 10.90 -15.90 13.52
CA ILE A 59 10.98 -16.32 12.11
C ILE A 59 11.01 -17.86 11.96
N ARG A 60 11.27 -18.62 13.03
CA ARG A 60 11.39 -20.09 12.94
C ARG A 60 10.06 -20.83 12.77
N ASP A 61 8.95 -20.23 13.16
CA ASP A 61 7.63 -20.88 13.07
C ASP A 61 6.87 -20.57 11.75
N ARG A 62 7.26 -19.53 10.99
CA ARG A 62 6.56 -19.13 9.73
C ARG A 62 7.00 -19.87 8.47
N ARG A 63 8.01 -20.73 8.53
CA ARG A 63 8.51 -21.47 7.34
C ARG A 63 7.63 -22.65 6.89
N ALA A 64 6.48 -22.86 7.54
CA ALA A 64 5.49 -23.87 7.13
C ALA A 64 4.43 -23.34 6.13
N ALA A 65 4.42 -22.04 5.81
CA ALA A 65 3.37 -21.37 5.00
C ALA A 65 3.84 -20.91 3.60
N SER A 66 4.69 -21.68 2.92
CA SER A 66 5.37 -21.24 1.69
C SER A 66 4.53 -21.28 0.40
N ASN A 67 3.28 -20.83 0.40
CA ASN A 67 2.47 -20.74 -0.83
C ASN A 67 1.61 -19.46 -0.95
N VAL A 68 1.83 -18.48 -0.07
CA VAL A 68 1.15 -17.17 -0.13
C VAL A 68 1.66 -16.38 -1.33
N GLN A 69 0.74 -15.95 -2.18
CA GLN A 69 1.02 -15.15 -3.37
C GLN A 69 0.64 -13.68 -3.14
N HIS A 70 1.37 -12.80 -3.82
CA HIS A 70 1.20 -11.35 -3.73
C HIS A 70 0.88 -10.79 -5.11
N PHE A 71 -0.19 -10.01 -5.22
CA PHE A 71 -0.66 -9.47 -6.48
C PHE A 71 -0.98 -7.98 -6.40
N ILE A 72 -0.82 -7.30 -7.51
CA ILE A 72 -1.52 -6.04 -7.79
C ILE A 72 -2.77 -6.38 -8.61
N LYS A 73 -3.93 -5.92 -8.15
CA LYS A 73 -5.21 -6.03 -8.86
C LYS A 73 -5.61 -4.69 -9.44
N ALA A 74 -5.60 -4.59 -10.77
CA ALA A 74 -6.07 -3.40 -11.48
C ALA A 74 -7.61 -3.39 -11.58
N VAL A 75 -8.23 -2.26 -11.28
CA VAL A 75 -9.69 -2.04 -11.39
C VAL A 75 -10.00 -0.75 -12.16
N GLY A 76 -11.06 -0.77 -12.95
CA GLY A 76 -11.41 0.33 -13.87
C GLY A 76 -12.27 1.44 -13.26
N ALA A 77 -13.23 1.11 -12.39
CA ALA A 77 -14.36 2.00 -12.12
C ALA A 77 -14.21 2.96 -10.93
N ILE A 78 -13.07 2.98 -10.26
CA ILE A 78 -12.90 3.88 -9.13
C ILE A 78 -12.56 5.28 -9.65
N THR A 79 -13.52 6.18 -9.49
CA THR A 79 -13.39 7.58 -9.88
C THR A 79 -12.74 8.38 -8.77
N ASP A 80 -12.05 9.43 -9.19
CA ASP A 80 -11.27 10.35 -8.37
C ASP A 80 -11.99 10.93 -7.13
N GLU A 81 -13.31 11.07 -7.20
CA GLU A 81 -14.10 11.73 -6.14
C GLU A 81 -14.49 10.80 -4.99
N ASN A 82 -14.39 9.47 -5.16
CA ASN A 82 -14.70 8.53 -4.10
C ASN A 82 -13.98 7.20 -4.28
N LEU A 83 -12.90 7.02 -3.51
CA LEU A 83 -12.18 5.75 -3.48
C LEU A 83 -12.87 4.69 -2.62
N THR A 84 -14.06 4.93 -2.01
CA THR A 84 -14.88 3.92 -1.29
C THR A 84 -15.95 3.21 -2.14
N PRO A 85 -15.61 2.43 -3.17
CA PRO A 85 -16.59 1.54 -3.74
C PRO A 85 -16.79 0.35 -2.80
N THR A 86 -18.06 -0.02 -2.63
CA THR A 86 -18.54 -1.29 -2.04
C THR A 86 -17.77 -2.53 -2.55
N ILE A 87 -17.14 -2.38 -3.71
CA ILE A 87 -16.29 -3.31 -4.45
C ILE A 87 -15.10 -3.87 -3.67
N ILE A 88 -14.54 -3.14 -2.69
CA ILE A 88 -13.37 -3.62 -1.93
C ILE A 88 -13.74 -4.54 -0.77
N ARG A 89 -15.03 -4.68 -0.44
CA ARG A 89 -15.46 -5.56 0.66
C ARG A 89 -15.22 -7.04 0.37
N ALA A 90 -14.97 -7.37 -0.89
CA ALA A 90 -14.62 -8.70 -1.34
C ALA A 90 -13.74 -8.65 -2.58
N LEU A 91 -12.92 -9.67 -2.77
CA LEU A 91 -12.18 -9.86 -4.01
C LEU A 91 -13.08 -10.62 -5.00
N ALA A 92 -13.70 -9.91 -5.94
CA ALA A 92 -14.48 -10.56 -7.01
C ALA A 92 -13.62 -10.79 -8.26
N THR A 93 -13.69 -11.99 -8.84
CA THR A 93 -12.97 -12.37 -10.05
C THR A 93 -13.91 -13.00 -11.08
N PRO A 94 -13.67 -12.82 -12.40
CA PRO A 94 -14.44 -13.53 -13.42
C PRO A 94 -14.33 -15.04 -13.24
N SER A 95 -15.38 -15.79 -13.59
CA SER A 95 -15.34 -17.26 -13.56
C SER A 95 -14.70 -17.84 -14.82
N SER A 96 -14.79 -17.15 -15.98
CA SER A 96 -14.25 -17.61 -17.27
C SER A 96 -12.90 -16.98 -17.65
N LYS A 97 -12.62 -15.74 -17.26
CA LYS A 97 -11.29 -15.12 -17.38
C LYS A 97 -10.38 -15.80 -16.37
N ALA A 98 -9.22 -16.31 -16.81
CA ALA A 98 -8.29 -17.02 -15.95
C ALA A 98 -7.60 -16.05 -14.99
N ALA A 99 -8.33 -15.61 -13.95
CA ALA A 99 -7.71 -15.13 -12.73
C ALA A 99 -6.70 -16.19 -12.27
N PRO A 100 -5.55 -15.79 -11.71
CA PRO A 100 -4.62 -16.74 -11.15
C PRO A 100 -5.34 -17.59 -10.08
N PRO A 101 -4.86 -18.81 -9.79
CA PRO A 101 -5.41 -19.59 -8.68
C PRO A 101 -5.20 -18.81 -7.37
N ILE A 102 -6.29 -18.36 -6.75
CA ILE A 102 -6.27 -17.59 -5.50
C ILE A 102 -6.48 -18.56 -4.34
N ASN A 103 -5.66 -18.43 -3.30
CA ASN A 103 -5.70 -19.21 -2.08
C ASN A 103 -5.97 -18.34 -0.86
N ILE A 104 -6.44 -18.97 0.22
CA ILE A 104 -6.55 -18.34 1.53
C ILE A 104 -5.15 -17.90 1.98
N GLY A 105 -5.04 -16.64 2.41
CA GLY A 105 -3.81 -15.97 2.78
C GLY A 105 -3.14 -15.19 1.65
N ASP A 106 -3.56 -15.34 0.39
CA ASP A 106 -3.05 -14.50 -0.71
C ASP A 106 -3.42 -13.03 -0.49
N ARG A 107 -2.49 -12.14 -0.86
CA ARG A 107 -2.58 -10.71 -0.57
C ARG A 107 -2.60 -9.88 -1.84
N PHE A 108 -3.37 -8.80 -1.81
CA PHE A 108 -3.67 -7.97 -2.97
C PHE A 108 -3.47 -6.49 -2.64
N ILE A 109 -2.81 -5.78 -3.53
CA ILE A 109 -2.84 -4.32 -3.58
C ILE A 109 -3.76 -3.91 -4.72
N TYR A 110 -4.77 -3.11 -4.41
CA TYR A 110 -5.67 -2.61 -5.43
C TYR A 110 -5.11 -1.35 -6.09
N TYR A 111 -5.19 -1.34 -7.42
CA TYR A 111 -4.76 -0.24 -8.28
C TYR A 111 -5.93 0.25 -9.13
N SER A 112 -6.18 1.56 -9.15
CA SER A 112 -7.18 2.17 -10.03
C SER A 112 -6.52 2.65 -11.31
N VAL A 113 -6.95 2.08 -12.45
CA VAL A 113 -6.45 2.44 -13.79
C VAL A 113 -6.76 3.90 -14.11
N LYS A 114 -7.95 4.36 -13.71
CA LYS A 114 -8.44 5.71 -14.01
C LYS A 114 -7.65 6.79 -13.25
N SER A 115 -7.47 6.59 -11.95
CA SER A 115 -6.74 7.53 -11.09
C SER A 115 -5.21 7.37 -11.15
N LYS A 116 -4.74 6.24 -11.68
CA LYS A 116 -3.33 5.82 -11.66
C LYS A 116 -2.74 5.81 -10.24
N SER A 117 -3.50 5.26 -9.30
CA SER A 117 -3.11 5.19 -7.89
C SER A 117 -3.43 3.84 -7.25
N PHE A 118 -2.59 3.44 -6.30
CA PHE A 118 -2.80 2.33 -5.39
C PHE A 118 -3.55 2.83 -4.16
N PHE A 119 -4.54 2.07 -3.70
CA PHE A 119 -5.49 2.61 -2.73
C PHE A 119 -6.02 1.60 -1.71
N ALA A 120 -5.72 0.30 -1.82
CA ALA A 120 -6.11 -0.67 -0.80
C ALA A 120 -5.13 -1.82 -0.70
N VAL A 121 -4.97 -2.37 0.50
CA VAL A 121 -4.26 -3.63 0.79
C VAL A 121 -5.28 -4.58 1.41
N ALA A 122 -5.34 -5.82 0.92
CA ALA A 122 -6.26 -6.81 1.42
C ALA A 122 -5.69 -8.23 1.40
N THR A 123 -6.21 -9.07 2.29
CA THR A 123 -5.81 -10.47 2.46
C THR A 123 -7.02 -11.39 2.31
N VAL A 124 -6.92 -12.46 1.52
CA VAL A 124 -8.00 -13.45 1.36
C VAL A 124 -8.14 -14.30 2.62
N THR A 125 -9.36 -14.42 3.14
CA THR A 125 -9.62 -15.05 4.45
C THR A 125 -10.37 -16.38 4.37
N ASP A 126 -11.10 -16.63 3.28
CA ASP A 126 -11.94 -17.83 3.15
C ASP A 126 -12.13 -18.26 1.68
N ASP A 127 -12.76 -19.40 1.49
CA ASP A 127 -13.09 -19.98 0.18
C ASP A 127 -14.06 -19.08 -0.63
N PRO A 128 -13.97 -19.08 -1.97
CA PRO A 128 -14.82 -18.26 -2.82
C PRO A 128 -16.27 -18.72 -2.82
N GLN A 129 -17.17 -17.75 -2.99
CA GLN A 129 -18.58 -17.96 -3.25
C GLN A 129 -18.94 -17.48 -4.66
N GLU A 130 -19.67 -18.31 -5.41
CA GLU A 130 -20.06 -17.96 -6.77
C GLU A 130 -21.34 -17.09 -6.77
N MET A 131 -21.18 -15.84 -7.17
CA MET A 131 -22.24 -14.81 -7.16
C MET A 131 -22.58 -14.34 -8.57
N ALA A 132 -23.68 -13.59 -8.71
CA ALA A 132 -24.05 -13.00 -10.00
C ALA A 132 -23.22 -11.74 -10.25
N ALA A 133 -22.63 -11.61 -11.44
CA ALA A 133 -21.76 -10.48 -11.77
C ALA A 133 -22.48 -9.11 -11.69
N LYS A 134 -23.80 -9.10 -11.93
CA LYS A 134 -24.66 -7.92 -11.77
C LYS A 134 -24.67 -7.32 -10.35
N ASP A 135 -24.22 -8.07 -9.35
CA ASP A 135 -24.10 -7.56 -7.98
C ASP A 135 -22.78 -6.78 -7.79
N PHE A 136 -21.92 -6.75 -8.82
CA PHE A 136 -20.61 -6.10 -8.91
C PHE A 136 -20.48 -5.31 -10.23
N VAL A 137 -21.52 -4.55 -10.60
CA VAL A 137 -21.58 -3.81 -11.88
C VAL A 137 -20.40 -2.87 -12.09
N GLU A 138 -19.79 -2.38 -11.02
CA GLU A 138 -18.64 -1.49 -11.05
C GLU A 138 -17.34 -2.21 -11.47
N LEU A 139 -17.28 -3.55 -11.46
CA LEU A 139 -16.09 -4.27 -11.96
C LEU A 139 -16.14 -4.55 -13.46
N GLU A 140 -17.25 -4.23 -14.13
CA GLU A 140 -17.42 -4.37 -15.59
C GLU A 140 -17.08 -5.77 -16.13
N PHE A 141 -17.41 -6.81 -15.37
CA PHE A 141 -17.18 -8.20 -15.78
C PHE A 141 -17.95 -8.56 -17.07
N ASP A 142 -17.26 -9.22 -18.00
CA ASP A 142 -17.89 -9.81 -19.20
C ASP A 142 -18.74 -11.07 -18.88
N ASP A 143 -18.46 -11.71 -17.74
CA ASP A 143 -19.12 -12.93 -17.28
C ASP A 143 -20.46 -12.67 -16.57
N ASP A 144 -21.41 -13.61 -16.68
CA ASP A 144 -22.66 -13.58 -15.89
C ASP A 144 -22.44 -13.93 -14.39
N ARG A 145 -21.33 -14.63 -14.08
CA ARG A 145 -21.02 -15.22 -12.77
C ARG A 145 -19.58 -14.93 -12.37
N VAL A 146 -19.37 -14.66 -11.09
CA VAL A 146 -18.06 -14.29 -10.53
C VAL A 146 -17.78 -15.10 -9.27
N ASN A 147 -16.49 -15.37 -9.03
CA ASN A 147 -16.02 -15.91 -7.76
C ASN A 147 -15.71 -14.75 -6.83
N VAL A 148 -16.31 -14.76 -5.64
CA VAL A 148 -16.20 -13.71 -4.64
C VAL A 148 -15.50 -14.29 -3.42
N PHE A 149 -14.29 -13.83 -3.18
CA PHE A 149 -13.47 -14.24 -2.05
C PHE A 149 -13.67 -13.26 -0.89
N PRO A 150 -13.98 -13.75 0.32
CA PRO A 150 -13.93 -12.93 1.53
C PRO A 150 -12.51 -12.42 1.77
N ILE A 151 -12.38 -11.13 2.09
CA ILE A 151 -11.10 -10.49 2.36
C ILE A 151 -11.14 -9.70 3.66
N ASP A 152 -9.97 -9.58 4.28
CA ASP A 152 -9.69 -8.59 5.32
C ASP A 152 -8.95 -7.41 4.67
N ILE A 153 -9.26 -6.18 5.08
CA ILE A 153 -8.65 -4.97 4.52
C ILE A 153 -7.66 -4.44 5.55
N ASP A 154 -6.39 -4.46 5.19
CA ASP A 154 -5.29 -4.02 6.06
C ASP A 154 -5.16 -2.49 6.04
N ALA A 155 -5.27 -1.88 4.85
CA ALA A 155 -5.20 -0.44 4.65
C ALA A 155 -6.05 -0.02 3.46
N PHE A 156 -6.62 1.17 3.51
CA PHE A 156 -7.46 1.69 2.43
C PHE A 156 -7.56 3.22 2.43
N ALA A 157 -7.35 3.81 1.26
CA ALA A 157 -7.43 5.25 1.02
C ALA A 157 -8.86 5.66 0.64
N VAL A 158 -9.46 6.60 1.38
CA VAL A 158 -10.79 7.16 1.07
C VAL A 158 -10.73 8.27 0.02
N ASN A 159 -9.56 8.90 -0.15
CA ASN A 159 -9.33 10.03 -1.05
C ASN A 159 -7.95 9.96 -1.74
N HIS A 160 -7.71 10.83 -2.71
CA HIS A 160 -6.45 10.86 -3.46
C HIS A 160 -5.21 11.25 -2.66
N GLN A 161 -5.37 11.97 -1.54
CA GLN A 161 -4.23 12.39 -0.72
C GLN A 161 -3.64 11.19 0.04
N GLN A 162 -4.49 10.21 0.36
CA GLN A 162 -4.14 8.95 1.01
C GLN A 162 -3.66 7.87 0.02
N ALA A 163 -3.83 8.09 -1.28
CA ALA A 163 -3.50 7.10 -2.29
C ALA A 163 -2.02 7.22 -2.73
N VAL A 164 -1.41 6.09 -3.07
CA VAL A 164 -0.03 6.06 -3.57
C VAL A 164 -0.04 6.14 -5.09
N TRP A 165 0.55 7.19 -5.65
CA TRP A 165 0.57 7.42 -7.10
C TRP A 165 1.49 6.43 -7.84
N LEU A 166 1.05 5.93 -9.00
CA LEU A 166 1.83 4.99 -9.84
C LEU A 166 3.26 5.46 -10.11
N ASP A 167 3.45 6.77 -10.30
CA ASP A 167 4.75 7.34 -10.64
C ASP A 167 5.72 7.46 -9.46
N SER A 168 5.22 7.35 -8.23
CA SER A 168 6.03 7.33 -7.01
C SER A 168 6.60 5.96 -6.68
N VAL A 169 6.08 4.90 -7.32
CA VAL A 169 6.42 3.51 -7.05
C VAL A 169 7.41 2.97 -8.07
N GLU A 170 8.34 2.14 -7.60
CA GLU A 170 9.23 1.33 -8.44
C GLU A 170 9.12 -0.12 -7.94
N LEU A 171 8.75 -1.05 -8.84
CA LEU A 171 8.66 -2.48 -8.53
C LEU A 171 9.83 -3.21 -9.17
N GLU A 172 10.70 -3.81 -8.35
CA GLU A 172 11.90 -4.50 -8.84
C GLU A 172 11.53 -5.80 -9.58
N SER A 173 10.50 -6.51 -9.12
CA SER A 173 10.00 -7.74 -9.73
C SER A 173 9.30 -7.50 -11.07
N GLN A 174 8.74 -6.30 -11.27
CA GLN A 174 7.99 -5.94 -12.47
C GLN A 174 8.41 -4.56 -13.00
N PRO A 175 9.58 -4.41 -13.63
CA PRO A 175 10.07 -3.10 -14.09
C PRO A 175 9.18 -2.42 -15.15
N LYS A 176 8.27 -3.17 -15.77
CA LYS A 176 7.33 -2.69 -16.79
C LYS A 176 5.89 -2.59 -16.28
N PHE A 177 5.67 -2.67 -14.96
CA PHE A 177 4.35 -2.70 -14.35
C PHE A 177 3.44 -1.56 -14.82
N LYS A 178 3.98 -0.36 -15.03
CA LYS A 178 3.22 0.80 -15.52
C LYS A 178 2.45 0.54 -16.81
N THR A 179 3.05 -0.21 -17.74
CA THR A 179 2.39 -0.59 -19.02
C THR A 179 1.50 -1.82 -18.89
N MET A 180 1.69 -2.61 -17.84
CA MET A 180 0.91 -3.83 -17.60
C MET A 180 -0.39 -3.53 -16.86
N LEU A 181 -0.43 -2.43 -16.10
CA LEU A 181 -1.59 -2.00 -15.34
C LEU A 181 -2.54 -1.08 -16.13
N ASP A 182 -2.35 -0.93 -17.45
CA ASP A 182 -3.24 -0.13 -18.30
C ASP A 182 -4.59 -0.83 -18.56
N ASP A 183 -4.65 -2.16 -18.40
CA ASP A 183 -5.87 -2.96 -18.61
C ASP A 183 -6.55 -3.26 -17.26
N PRO A 184 -7.84 -2.90 -17.07
CA PRO A 184 -8.58 -3.30 -15.89
C PRO A 184 -8.67 -4.82 -15.75
N GLU A 185 -8.94 -5.29 -14.53
CA GLU A 185 -9.00 -6.72 -14.17
C GLU A 185 -7.66 -7.46 -14.33
N THR A 186 -6.56 -6.74 -14.49
CA THR A 186 -5.22 -7.33 -14.51
C THR A 186 -4.81 -7.79 -13.12
N TYR A 187 -4.28 -9.01 -13.06
CA TYR A 187 -3.58 -9.55 -11.89
C TYR A 187 -2.09 -9.59 -12.19
N LEU A 188 -1.34 -8.70 -11.57
CA LEU A 188 0.11 -8.62 -11.73
C LEU A 188 0.79 -9.28 -10.52
N PRO A 189 1.41 -10.46 -10.66
CA PRO A 189 2.16 -11.06 -9.58
C PRO A 189 3.41 -10.24 -9.28
N ILE A 190 3.63 -9.96 -8.00
CA ILE A 190 4.80 -9.23 -7.49
C ILE A 190 5.51 -10.05 -6.41
N SER A 191 6.76 -9.69 -6.11
CA SER A 191 7.46 -10.28 -4.96
C SER A 191 6.81 -9.83 -3.65
N GLU A 192 6.99 -10.62 -2.60
CA GLU A 192 6.63 -10.24 -1.22
C GLU A 192 7.27 -8.89 -0.85
N ASP A 193 8.51 -8.67 -1.27
CA ASP A 193 9.26 -7.45 -0.93
C ASP A 193 8.66 -6.19 -1.56
N ASP A 194 8.35 -6.26 -2.85
CA ASP A 194 7.67 -5.17 -3.56
C ASP A 194 6.28 -4.92 -2.97
N PHE A 195 5.61 -5.98 -2.52
CA PHE A 195 4.32 -5.90 -1.87
C PHE A 195 4.42 -5.16 -0.54
N GLU A 196 5.29 -5.60 0.37
CA GLU A 196 5.40 -5.00 1.70
C GLU A 196 5.81 -3.53 1.62
N LEU A 197 6.72 -3.18 0.71
CA LEU A 197 7.10 -1.78 0.51
C LEU A 197 5.93 -0.91 0.07
N LEU A 198 5.10 -1.40 -0.85
CA LEU A 198 3.95 -0.67 -1.34
C LEU A 198 2.81 -0.63 -0.31
N ALA A 199 2.62 -1.71 0.44
CA ALA A 199 1.63 -1.80 1.51
C ALA A 199 1.97 -0.87 2.67
N GLU A 200 3.25 -0.81 3.07
CA GLU A 200 3.77 0.11 4.08
C GLU A 200 3.56 1.56 3.64
N ALA A 201 3.96 1.90 2.41
CA ALA A 201 3.76 3.26 1.88
C ALA A 201 2.26 3.64 1.85
N LEU A 202 1.36 2.73 1.49
CA LEU A 202 -0.07 3.03 1.54
C LEU A 202 -0.55 3.24 2.98
N THR A 203 -0.12 2.39 3.92
CA THR A 203 -0.51 2.49 5.33
C THR A 203 -0.04 3.81 5.94
N GLU A 204 1.21 4.21 5.67
CA GLU A 204 1.78 5.50 6.08
C GLU A 204 0.95 6.68 5.57
N TYR A 205 0.59 6.71 4.28
CA TYR A 205 -0.24 7.79 3.72
C TYR A 205 -1.65 7.83 4.30
N VAL A 206 -2.22 6.67 4.63
CA VAL A 206 -3.54 6.57 5.27
C VAL A 206 -3.45 7.08 6.71
N GLU A 207 -2.45 6.69 7.48
CA GLU A 207 -2.26 7.10 8.88
C GLU A 207 -1.91 8.60 9.00
N ASP A 208 -0.94 9.11 8.23
CA ASP A 208 -0.50 10.51 8.25
C ASP A 208 -1.64 11.50 7.92
N SER A 209 -2.57 11.07 7.06
CA SER A 209 -3.72 11.91 6.70
C SER A 209 -4.77 12.03 7.81
N VAL A 210 -4.85 11.03 8.70
CA VAL A 210 -5.76 11.05 9.85
C VAL A 210 -5.20 12.00 10.91
N GLU A 211 -3.88 12.08 11.08
CA GLU A 211 -3.24 13.02 12.02
C GLU A 211 -3.47 14.49 11.64
N LEU A 212 -3.63 14.81 10.35
CA LEU A 212 -3.89 16.19 9.89
C LEU A 212 -5.35 16.65 10.07
N GLU A 213 -6.31 15.75 10.26
CA GLU A 213 -7.71 16.13 10.53
C GLU A 213 -7.95 16.42 12.02
N ASP A 214 -7.08 15.97 12.92
CA ASP A 214 -7.23 16.14 14.37
C ASP A 214 -6.55 17.42 14.92
N GLU A 215 -5.68 18.10 14.16
CA GLU A 215 -4.99 19.32 14.62
C GLU A 215 -5.73 20.64 14.32
N ASP A 216 -6.75 20.63 13.46
CA ASP A 216 -7.49 21.85 13.05
C ASP A 216 -8.72 22.19 13.93
N ASP A 217 -8.96 21.46 15.03
CA ASP A 217 -10.12 21.70 15.93
C ASP A 217 -9.74 22.21 17.33
N LEU A 218 -8.49 22.65 17.52
CA LEU A 218 -8.02 23.26 18.76
C LEU A 218 -7.43 24.64 18.53
N ASP A 219 -8.27 25.62 18.21
CA ASP A 219 -8.20 26.96 18.81
C ASP A 219 -9.36 27.84 18.31
N LEU A 220 -10.10 28.41 19.28
CA LEU A 220 -10.69 29.77 19.33
C LEU A 220 -12.01 29.79 20.13
N ASP A 221 -11.88 29.96 21.45
CA ASP A 221 -12.25 31.19 22.18
C ASP A 221 -12.73 30.87 23.60
N ASP A 222 -11.75 30.75 24.51
CA ASP A 222 -11.92 31.07 25.92
C ASP A 222 -11.62 32.58 26.11
N ASP A 223 -12.45 33.22 26.93
CA ASP A 223 -12.36 34.59 27.49
C ASP A 223 -12.78 35.82 26.65
N GLU A 224 -13.95 36.39 27.02
CA GLU A 224 -14.17 37.79 27.46
C GLU A 224 -15.71 38.03 27.54
N GLU A 225 -16.38 38.53 28.58
CA GLU A 225 -16.05 39.13 29.86
C GLU A 225 -17.24 38.91 30.84
N LEU A 226 -16.91 38.77 32.12
CA LEU A 226 -17.81 38.99 33.25
C LEU A 226 -18.51 40.36 33.13
N SER A 227 -19.85 40.37 33.11
CA SER A 227 -20.61 41.52 33.58
C SER A 227 -21.17 41.20 34.97
N ASP A 228 -20.37 41.54 35.98
CA ASP A 228 -20.88 41.95 37.28
C ASP A 228 -21.66 43.26 37.07
N ASP A 229 -22.96 43.22 37.32
CA ASP A 229 -23.70 44.28 38.00
C ASP A 229 -25.18 43.89 38.01
N LEU A 230 -25.65 43.38 39.14
CA LEU A 230 -26.88 43.87 39.78
C LEU A 230 -26.92 43.33 41.20
N ASP A 231 -26.55 44.24 42.10
CA ASP A 231 -26.60 44.14 43.55
C ASP A 231 -27.88 43.47 44.09
N ASP A 232 -27.64 42.65 45.10
CA ASP A 232 -28.56 42.26 46.17
C ASP A 232 -29.37 43.46 46.70
N ASP A 233 -30.67 43.26 46.90
CA ASP A 233 -31.29 43.59 48.18
C ASP A 233 -32.63 42.83 48.37
N LEU A 234 -32.52 41.76 49.15
CA LEU A 234 -33.30 41.42 50.36
C LEU A 234 -34.85 41.33 50.33
N ASP A 235 -35.32 40.12 50.66
CA ASP A 235 -36.43 39.75 51.57
C ASP A 235 -37.66 40.68 51.71
N LEU A 236 -38.82 40.25 51.17
CA LEU A 236 -40.07 39.90 51.91
C LEU A 236 -41.26 39.63 50.96
#